data_AF-A0A1B6Y8J0-F1
#
_entry.id   AF-A0A1B6Y8J0-F1
#
_cell.length_a   1.000
_cell.length_b   1.000
_cell.length_c   1.000
_cell.angle_alpha   90.00
_cell.angle_beta   90.00
_cell.angle_gamma   90.00
#
_symmetry.space_group_name_H-M   'P 1'
#
loop_
_entity.id
_entity.type
_entity.pdbx_description
1 polymer ?
#
loop_
_entity_poly.entity_id
_entity_poly.type
_entity_poly.pdbx_seq_one_letter_code
_entity_poly.pdbx_strand_id
1 'polypeptide(L)'
;MKIHEYQAKEILKEYGVAVPDGIAATTVEGAVDAAKKMKENGASLFVVKAQIHAGGRGKGRTKKNDAKGVILCKTIDEVKEAAESLLGDVLVTIQTGEEGQLVQTIYVTDGVDIKKEFYVGVLLDRAVSKNVIMASTEGGVEIEKVAEETPEKIIKEWIEPGMGLQVNQARRIAFSLGLEGKALKSCIKFIMALYKAYEETDSDMFEINPLIVTPDDEIFALDAKVTFDGNALYRHPELAELKDEAEEDPAELEASKYDLNYIKLDGNVGCMVNGAGLAMATMDIIKLSGGEPANFLDVGGGANVETVKNGFRIILEDKNVKAILINIFGGIVRCDRVANGVIEAVKDPEIAEKVKNVPIIVRLQGTNAEEAKEIIDNSGMNVISAVLLKEAAEAVSKVMA
;
A
#
# COMPACT_ATOMS: atom_id res chain seq x y z
N MET A 1 -1.89 -3.76 -5.84
CA MET A 1 -1.57 -4.79 -4.82
C MET A 1 -0.07 -4.87 -4.61
N LYS A 2 0.39 -4.82 -3.35
CA LYS A 2 1.82 -4.97 -3.01
C LYS A 2 2.15 -6.46 -2.81
N ILE A 3 3.41 -6.83 -3.00
CA ILE A 3 3.94 -8.16 -2.67
C ILE A 3 5.25 -8.05 -1.89
N HIS A 4 5.65 -9.14 -1.24
CA HIS A 4 6.91 -9.24 -0.51
C HIS A 4 8.13 -9.30 -1.44
N GLU A 5 9.30 -8.95 -0.92
CA GLU A 5 10.56 -8.96 -1.68
C GLU A 5 10.87 -10.36 -2.26
N TYR A 6 10.64 -11.42 -1.49
CA TYR A 6 10.91 -12.78 -1.98
C TYR A 6 10.03 -13.15 -3.18
N GLN A 7 8.73 -12.80 -3.15
CA GLN A 7 7.79 -13.01 -4.26
C GLN A 7 8.20 -12.18 -5.48
N ALA A 8 8.58 -10.91 -5.25
CA ALA A 8 9.07 -10.04 -6.31
C ALA A 8 10.32 -10.64 -6.98
N LYS A 9 11.26 -11.18 -6.20
CA LYS A 9 12.47 -11.83 -6.73
C LYS A 9 12.17 -13.12 -7.49
N GLU A 10 11.22 -13.92 -7.02
CA GLU A 10 10.77 -15.13 -7.72
C GLU A 10 10.22 -14.78 -9.11
N ILE A 11 9.31 -13.81 -9.19
CA ILE A 11 8.76 -13.30 -10.46
C ILE A 11 9.89 -12.76 -11.35
N LEU A 12 10.72 -11.86 -10.82
CA LEU A 12 11.83 -11.27 -11.59
C LEU A 12 12.76 -12.35 -12.17
N LYS A 13 13.04 -13.41 -11.41
CA LYS A 13 13.87 -14.55 -11.85
C LYS A 13 13.25 -15.30 -13.03
N GLU A 14 11.93 -15.48 -13.07
CA GLU A 14 11.22 -16.12 -14.20
C GLU A 14 11.37 -15.33 -15.51
N TYR A 15 11.48 -14.00 -15.41
CA TYR A 15 11.72 -13.12 -16.55
C TYR A 15 13.21 -12.98 -16.92
N GLY A 16 14.11 -13.66 -16.21
CA GLY A 16 15.56 -13.62 -16.43
C GLY A 16 16.24 -12.38 -15.86
N VAL A 17 15.60 -11.69 -14.91
CA VAL A 17 16.24 -10.64 -14.12
C VAL A 17 17.15 -11.31 -13.09
N ALA A 18 18.41 -10.88 -13.04
CA ALA A 18 19.39 -11.41 -12.11
C ALA A 18 19.09 -10.92 -10.68
N VAL A 19 18.81 -11.87 -9.79
CA VAL A 19 18.57 -11.67 -8.35
C VAL A 19 19.47 -12.62 -7.56
N PRO A 20 19.95 -12.25 -6.36
CA PRO A 20 20.63 -13.19 -5.48
C PRO A 20 19.68 -14.35 -5.14
N ASP A 21 20.23 -15.55 -5.01
CA ASP A 21 19.44 -16.69 -4.53
C ASP A 21 19.00 -16.44 -3.09
N GLY A 22 17.84 -17.00 -2.74
CA GLY A 22 17.33 -16.93 -1.39
C GLY A 22 16.06 -17.73 -1.22
N ILE A 23 15.69 -17.96 0.03
CA ILE A 23 14.60 -18.83 0.43
C ILE A 23 13.82 -18.13 1.55
N ALA A 24 12.50 -18.05 1.39
CA ALA A 24 11.60 -17.57 2.42
C ALA A 24 11.37 -18.64 3.50
N ALA A 25 11.26 -18.23 4.75
CA ALA A 25 11.00 -19.09 5.89
C ALA A 25 10.03 -18.42 6.87
N THR A 26 9.11 -19.21 7.41
CA THR A 26 8.15 -18.80 8.45
C THR A 26 8.50 -19.38 9.83
N THR A 27 9.55 -20.20 9.91
CA THR A 27 10.06 -20.78 11.15
C THR A 27 11.57 -20.63 11.24
N VAL A 28 12.09 -20.65 12.46
CA VAL A 28 13.53 -20.60 12.75
C VAL A 28 14.24 -21.80 12.12
N GLU A 29 13.67 -23.00 12.23
CA GLU A 29 14.20 -24.21 11.61
C GLU A 29 14.25 -24.09 10.08
N GLY A 30 13.21 -23.53 9.47
CA GLY A 30 13.17 -23.29 8.02
C GLY A 30 14.27 -22.33 7.56
N ALA A 31 14.55 -21.28 8.33
CA ALA A 31 15.63 -20.34 8.03
C ALA A 31 17.01 -20.99 8.16
N VAL A 32 17.20 -21.86 9.16
CA VAL A 32 18.43 -22.64 9.34
C VAL A 32 18.63 -23.62 8.17
N ASP A 33 17.58 -24.31 7.73
CA ASP A 33 17.66 -25.24 6.60
C ASP A 33 17.91 -24.51 5.27
N ALA A 34 17.31 -23.33 5.09
CA ALA A 34 17.64 -22.43 3.98
C ALA A 34 19.12 -22.07 3.96
N ALA A 35 19.68 -21.63 5.09
CA ALA A 35 21.10 -21.29 5.21
C ALA A 35 22.02 -22.48 4.93
N LYS A 36 21.68 -23.69 5.41
CA LYS A 36 22.43 -24.92 5.10
C LYS A 36 22.46 -25.20 3.60
N LYS A 37 21.29 -25.17 2.94
CA LYS A 37 21.17 -25.41 1.49
C LYS A 37 21.97 -24.38 0.69
N MET A 38 21.93 -23.12 1.10
CA MET A 38 22.72 -22.07 0.45
C MET A 38 24.22 -22.26 0.68
N LYS A 39 24.64 -22.68 1.88
CA LYS A 39 26.04 -23.00 2.19
C LYS A 39 26.56 -24.16 1.34
N GLU A 40 25.75 -25.18 1.11
CA GLU A 40 26.07 -26.29 0.20
C GLU A 40 26.30 -25.83 -1.24
N ASN A 41 25.60 -24.77 -1.65
CA ASN A 41 25.77 -24.13 -2.96
C ASN A 41 26.92 -23.11 -3.00
N GLY A 42 27.70 -22.98 -1.92
CA GLY A 42 28.89 -22.14 -1.86
C GLY A 42 28.70 -20.76 -1.22
N ALA A 43 27.53 -20.45 -0.65
CA ALA A 43 27.30 -19.20 0.06
C ALA A 43 28.24 -19.10 1.28
N SER A 44 28.92 -17.97 1.41
CA SER A 44 29.85 -17.68 2.52
C SER A 44 29.34 -16.57 3.45
N LEU A 45 28.31 -15.85 3.02
CA LEU A 45 27.64 -14.78 3.74
C LEU A 45 26.14 -14.92 3.49
N PHE A 46 25.34 -14.72 4.52
CA PHE A 46 23.89 -14.73 4.46
C PHE A 46 23.35 -13.37 4.87
N VAL A 47 22.19 -13.01 4.33
CA VAL A 47 21.42 -11.86 4.78
C VAL A 47 20.03 -12.35 5.14
N VAL A 48 19.62 -12.10 6.38
CA VAL A 48 18.26 -12.37 6.87
C VAL A 48 17.47 -11.07 6.81
N LYS A 49 16.38 -11.07 6.04
CA LYS A 49 15.53 -9.90 5.81
C LYS A 49 14.10 -10.16 6.26
N ALA A 50 13.58 -9.31 7.14
CA ALA A 50 12.16 -9.30 7.45
C ALA A 50 11.33 -9.03 6.18
N GLN A 51 10.26 -9.82 5.98
CA GLN A 51 9.33 -9.64 4.88
C GLN A 51 8.11 -8.91 5.39
N ILE A 52 8.05 -7.62 5.05
CA ILE A 52 6.90 -6.72 5.23
C ILE A 52 6.82 -5.85 3.97
N HIS A 53 5.63 -5.34 3.63
CA HIS A 53 5.41 -4.52 2.44
C HIS A 53 6.03 -3.11 2.54
N ALA A 54 6.38 -2.68 3.75
CA ALA A 54 7.00 -1.38 4.01
C ALA A 54 8.52 -1.39 3.77
N GLY A 55 9.02 -0.30 3.19
CA GLY A 55 10.45 -0.04 2.99
C GLY A 55 11.17 0.41 4.27
N GLY A 56 12.48 0.67 4.17
CA GLY A 56 13.28 1.17 5.31
C GLY A 56 13.64 0.11 6.36
N ARG A 57 13.42 -1.17 6.07
CA ARG A 57 13.66 -2.32 6.95
C ARG A 57 15.05 -2.36 7.57
N GLY A 58 16.09 -1.98 6.80
CA GLY A 58 17.47 -1.97 7.28
C GLY A 58 17.76 -0.94 8.40
N LYS A 59 16.99 0.15 8.44
CA LYS A 59 17.06 1.15 9.52
C LYS A 59 16.02 0.91 10.62
N GLY A 60 14.97 0.14 10.32
CA GLY A 60 13.91 -0.21 11.27
C GLY A 60 14.40 -1.00 12.48
N ARG A 61 13.57 -1.03 13.52
CA ARG A 61 13.81 -1.80 14.75
C ARG A 61 12.56 -2.58 15.14
N THR A 62 12.76 -3.80 15.63
CA THR A 62 11.67 -4.58 16.18
C THR A 62 11.34 -4.15 17.61
N LYS A 63 10.07 -4.23 18.01
CA LYS A 63 9.60 -3.71 19.30
C LYS A 63 10.11 -4.51 20.51
N LYS A 64 10.15 -5.85 20.43
CA LYS A 64 10.52 -6.69 21.57
C LYS A 64 12.04 -6.88 21.66
N ASN A 65 12.69 -7.13 20.53
CA ASN A 65 14.09 -7.55 20.48
C ASN A 65 15.08 -6.45 20.06
N ASP A 66 14.60 -5.25 19.70
CA ASP A 66 15.42 -4.15 19.13
C ASP A 66 16.31 -4.60 17.96
N ALA A 67 15.85 -5.58 17.19
CA ALA A 67 16.59 -6.15 16.06
C ALA A 67 16.40 -5.29 14.81
N LYS A 68 17.41 -5.25 13.93
CA LYS A 68 17.27 -4.62 12.60
C LYS A 68 16.48 -5.54 11.68
N GLY A 69 15.65 -4.97 10.81
CA GLY A 69 14.91 -5.75 9.81
C GLY A 69 15.77 -6.38 8.70
N VAL A 70 17.06 -6.04 8.63
CA VAL A 70 18.05 -6.64 7.72
C VAL A 70 19.33 -6.92 8.51
N ILE A 71 19.72 -8.20 8.59
CA ILE A 71 20.83 -8.68 9.41
C ILE A 71 21.79 -9.48 8.54
N LEU A 72 23.08 -9.15 8.58
CA LEU A 72 24.13 -9.93 7.92
C LEU A 72 24.62 -11.03 8.88
N CYS A 73 24.70 -12.26 8.38
CA CYS A 73 25.08 -13.45 9.14
C CYS A 73 26.19 -14.19 8.39
N LYS A 74 27.28 -14.54 9.07
CA LYS A 74 28.43 -15.31 8.54
C LYS A 74 28.34 -16.79 8.85
N THR A 75 27.49 -17.16 9.81
CA THR A 75 27.33 -18.54 10.27
C THR A 75 25.86 -18.94 10.30
N ILE A 76 25.59 -20.24 10.30
CA ILE A 76 24.22 -20.77 10.42
C ILE A 76 23.63 -20.43 11.79
N ASP A 77 24.47 -20.38 12.84
CA ASP A 77 24.04 -19.98 14.18
C ASP A 77 23.62 -18.50 14.20
N GLU A 78 24.36 -17.61 13.53
CA GLU A 78 23.95 -16.20 13.37
C GLU A 78 22.64 -16.06 12.57
N VAL A 79 22.38 -16.93 11.59
CA VAL A 79 21.07 -16.95 10.89
C VAL A 79 19.96 -17.37 11.84
N LYS A 80 20.21 -18.36 12.70
CA LYS A 80 19.26 -18.81 13.72
C LYS A 80 18.90 -17.67 14.69
N GLU A 81 19.91 -17.01 15.24
CA GLU A 81 19.73 -15.87 16.15
C GLU A 81 18.96 -14.72 15.48
N ALA A 82 19.31 -14.40 14.23
CA ALA A 82 18.58 -13.41 13.45
C ALA A 82 17.10 -13.79 13.26
N ALA A 83 16.82 -15.06 12.93
CA ALA A 83 15.46 -15.54 12.78
C ALA A 83 14.65 -15.47 14.08
N GLU A 84 15.23 -15.88 15.21
CA GLU A 84 14.61 -15.81 16.55
C GLU A 84 14.32 -14.35 16.97
N SER A 85 15.18 -13.41 16.56
CA SER A 85 15.01 -11.99 16.88
C SER A 85 13.93 -11.29 16.04
N LEU A 86 13.61 -11.82 14.86
CA LEU A 86 12.71 -11.20 13.90
C LEU A 86 11.30 -11.83 13.89
N LEU A 87 11.21 -13.16 13.78
CA LEU A 87 9.94 -13.86 13.61
C LEU A 87 9.03 -13.66 14.84
N GLY A 88 7.79 -13.22 14.60
CA GLY A 88 6.80 -12.96 15.66
C GLY A 88 7.02 -11.67 16.45
N ASP A 89 7.97 -10.83 16.02
CA ASP A 89 8.14 -9.47 16.51
C ASP A 89 7.57 -8.44 15.52
N VAL A 90 7.32 -7.23 15.99
CA VAL A 90 6.75 -6.13 15.21
C VAL A 90 7.87 -5.21 14.76
N LEU A 91 8.11 -5.12 13.45
CA LEU A 91 9.12 -4.25 12.86
C LEU A 91 8.54 -2.85 12.61
N VAL A 92 9.12 -1.85 13.26
CA VAL A 92 8.83 -0.43 13.03
C VAL A 92 9.82 0.15 12.04
N THR A 93 9.30 0.79 11.00
CA THR A 93 10.07 1.52 9.98
C THR A 93 9.53 2.94 9.86
N ILE A 94 10.23 3.79 9.10
CA ILE A 94 9.74 5.13 8.77
C ILE A 94 8.42 5.11 7.98
N GLN A 95 8.11 4.00 7.29
CA GLN A 95 6.91 3.86 6.45
C GLN A 95 5.72 3.19 7.16
N THR A 96 5.93 2.54 8.31
CA THR A 96 4.85 1.87 9.08
C THR A 96 4.31 2.73 10.22
N GLY A 97 5.01 3.81 10.59
CA GLY A 97 4.73 4.53 11.84
C GLY A 97 4.96 3.67 13.08
N GLU A 98 4.48 4.13 14.23
CA GLU A 98 4.70 3.48 15.53
C GLU A 98 4.00 2.13 15.66
N GLU A 99 2.90 1.88 14.94
CA GLU A 99 2.19 0.60 14.94
C GLU A 99 3.11 -0.54 14.48
N GLY A 100 3.91 -0.30 13.44
CA GLY A 100 4.81 -1.29 12.86
C GLY A 100 4.05 -2.39 12.11
N GLN A 101 4.78 -3.42 11.70
CA GLN A 101 4.21 -4.58 11.01
C GLN A 101 4.76 -5.88 11.60
N LEU A 102 3.89 -6.88 11.83
CA LEU A 102 4.28 -8.17 12.38
C LEU A 102 5.11 -8.96 11.36
N VAL A 103 6.32 -9.35 11.73
CA VAL A 103 7.18 -10.16 10.88
C VAL A 103 6.79 -11.64 11.00
N GLN A 104 6.04 -12.13 10.02
CA GLN A 104 5.61 -13.54 9.95
C GLN A 104 6.50 -14.40 9.04
N THR A 105 7.19 -13.73 8.11
CA THR A 105 8.08 -14.36 7.14
C THR A 105 9.41 -13.62 7.14
N ILE A 106 10.50 -14.37 7.01
CA ILE A 106 11.84 -13.85 6.76
C ILE A 106 12.39 -14.44 5.48
N TYR A 107 13.31 -13.72 4.84
CA TYR A 107 13.98 -14.15 3.62
C TYR A 107 15.48 -14.30 3.91
N VAL A 108 16.00 -15.51 3.74
CA VAL A 108 17.43 -15.81 3.86
C VAL A 108 18.01 -15.80 2.45
N THR A 109 18.92 -14.87 2.18
CA THR A 109 19.47 -14.66 0.83
C THR A 109 20.99 -14.54 0.85
N ASP A 110 21.62 -14.76 -0.30
CA ASP A 110 23.08 -14.81 -0.43
C ASP A 110 23.66 -13.40 -0.30
N GLY A 111 24.79 -13.30 0.40
CA GLY A 111 25.55 -12.07 0.51
C GLY A 111 26.37 -11.86 -0.76
N VAL A 112 26.04 -10.83 -1.54
CA VAL A 112 26.76 -10.49 -2.76
C VAL A 112 27.71 -9.32 -2.52
N ASP A 113 28.95 -9.43 -3.00
CA ASP A 113 29.91 -8.33 -2.97
C ASP A 113 29.48 -7.17 -3.88
N ILE A 114 29.57 -5.96 -3.35
CA ILE A 114 29.08 -4.76 -4.01
C ILE A 114 30.26 -3.87 -4.42
N LYS A 115 30.43 -3.66 -5.73
CA LYS A 115 31.36 -2.67 -6.29
C LYS A 115 30.72 -1.29 -6.35
N LYS A 116 29.44 -1.21 -6.73
CA LYS A 116 28.68 0.04 -6.81
C LYS A 116 27.17 -0.22 -6.70
N GLU A 117 26.45 0.72 -6.11
CA GLU A 117 25.00 0.70 -5.98
C GLU A 117 24.36 1.77 -6.88
N PHE A 118 23.19 1.46 -7.41
CA PHE A 118 22.38 2.29 -8.29
C PHE A 118 20.91 2.16 -7.92
N TYR A 119 20.10 3.03 -8.50
CA TYR A 119 18.63 2.95 -8.45
C TYR A 119 18.08 2.70 -9.86
N VAL A 120 17.09 1.83 -9.98
CA VAL A 120 16.23 1.73 -11.18
C VAL A 120 14.77 1.54 -10.77
N GLY A 121 13.87 2.32 -11.35
CA GLY A 121 12.43 2.19 -11.18
C GLY A 121 11.70 2.19 -12.52
N VAL A 122 10.56 1.50 -12.60
CA VAL A 122 9.65 1.47 -13.75
C VAL A 122 8.24 1.77 -13.26
N LEU A 123 7.57 2.76 -13.85
CA LEU A 123 6.22 3.18 -13.47
C LEU A 123 5.54 3.97 -14.59
N LEU A 124 4.24 4.23 -14.46
CA LEU A 124 3.50 5.11 -15.36
C LEU A 124 3.68 6.58 -14.97
N ASP A 125 4.32 7.36 -15.85
CA ASP A 125 4.33 8.82 -15.73
C ASP A 125 2.99 9.38 -16.23
N ARG A 126 2.10 9.69 -15.27
CA ARG A 126 0.76 10.21 -15.54
C ARG A 126 0.77 11.57 -16.24
N ALA A 127 1.82 12.39 -16.07
CA ALA A 127 1.88 13.72 -16.68
C ALA A 127 2.06 13.64 -18.21
N VAL A 128 2.80 12.63 -18.69
CA VAL A 128 3.01 12.40 -20.12
C VAL A 128 2.26 11.18 -20.66
N SER A 129 1.56 10.44 -19.80
CA SER A 129 0.80 9.23 -20.13
C SER A 129 1.67 8.14 -20.79
N LYS A 130 2.89 7.93 -20.26
CA LYS A 130 3.84 6.94 -20.76
C LYS A 130 4.51 6.20 -19.62
N ASN A 131 4.82 4.93 -19.81
CA ASN A 131 5.72 4.22 -18.92
C ASN A 131 7.09 4.91 -18.96
N VAL A 132 7.71 5.09 -17.79
CA VAL A 132 9.01 5.70 -17.62
C VAL A 132 9.91 4.75 -16.86
N ILE A 133 11.15 4.63 -17.33
CA ILE A 133 12.24 4.03 -16.54
C ILE A 133 13.05 5.18 -15.95
N MET A 134 13.11 5.21 -14.63
CA MET A 134 13.94 6.12 -13.84
C MET A 134 15.21 5.39 -13.42
N ALA A 135 16.37 6.05 -13.52
CA ALA A 135 17.63 5.49 -13.05
C ALA A 135 18.52 6.56 -12.42
N SER A 136 19.32 6.19 -11.41
CA SER A 136 20.23 7.11 -10.72
C SER A 136 21.51 6.43 -10.25
N THR A 137 22.59 7.20 -10.17
CA THR A 137 23.86 6.78 -9.54
C THR A 137 23.79 6.73 -8.02
N GLU A 138 22.74 7.31 -7.43
CA GLU A 138 22.50 7.33 -5.99
C GLU A 138 21.63 6.12 -5.60
N GLY A 139 22.23 4.92 -5.59
CA GLY A 139 21.60 3.72 -5.04
C GLY A 139 21.65 3.68 -3.51
N GLY A 140 20.79 2.87 -2.89
CA GLY A 140 20.77 2.65 -1.44
C GLY A 140 20.20 3.81 -0.61
N VAL A 141 19.66 4.84 -1.28
CA VAL A 141 19.00 6.00 -0.68
C VAL A 141 17.57 6.14 -1.20
N GLU A 142 16.72 6.87 -0.47
CA GLU A 142 15.35 7.19 -0.90
C GLU A 142 15.39 8.07 -2.16
N ILE A 143 14.74 7.63 -3.24
CA ILE A 143 14.79 8.31 -4.53
C ILE A 143 14.10 9.69 -4.48
N GLU A 144 13.15 9.86 -3.58
CA GLU A 144 12.43 11.12 -3.33
C GLU A 144 13.39 12.21 -2.86
N LYS A 145 14.36 11.86 -1.99
CA LYS A 145 15.41 12.80 -1.56
C LYS A 145 16.33 13.20 -2.72
N VAL A 146 16.69 12.24 -3.56
CA VAL A 146 17.48 12.53 -4.77
C VAL A 146 16.69 13.46 -5.70
N ALA A 147 15.39 13.23 -5.86
CA ALA A 147 14.51 14.06 -6.70
C ALA A 147 14.37 15.49 -6.17
N GLU A 148 14.38 15.69 -4.86
CA GLU A 148 14.31 17.01 -4.23
C GLU A 148 15.66 17.74 -4.23
N GLU A 149 16.74 17.06 -3.85
CA GLU A 149 18.06 17.69 -3.62
C GLU A 149 18.97 17.71 -4.85
N THR A 150 18.92 16.65 -5.68
CA THR A 150 19.80 16.48 -6.85
C THR A 150 19.04 15.88 -8.05
N PRO A 151 17.95 16.52 -8.51
CA PRO A 151 17.09 16.00 -9.56
C PRO A 151 17.83 15.67 -10.87
N GLU A 152 18.93 16.34 -11.15
CA GLU A 152 19.78 16.11 -12.32
C GLU A 152 20.45 14.73 -12.35
N LYS A 153 20.53 14.04 -11.21
CA LYS A 153 21.05 12.67 -11.11
C LYS A 153 20.02 11.60 -11.52
N ILE A 154 18.76 11.99 -11.70
CA ILE A 154 17.69 11.09 -12.13
C ILE A 154 17.55 11.16 -13.64
N ILE A 155 17.95 10.07 -14.30
CA ILE A 155 17.73 9.87 -15.73
C ILE A 155 16.34 9.28 -15.93
N LYS A 156 15.63 9.77 -16.96
CA LYS A 156 14.30 9.28 -17.34
C LYS A 156 14.30 8.87 -18.81
N GLU A 157 13.79 7.68 -19.09
CA GLU A 157 13.50 7.21 -20.45
C GLU A 157 12.02 6.83 -20.55
N TRP A 158 11.27 7.53 -21.40
CA TRP A 158 9.86 7.25 -21.65
C TRP A 158 9.69 6.27 -22.81
N ILE A 159 8.82 5.28 -22.65
CA ILE A 159 8.51 4.28 -23.66
C ILE A 159 7.27 4.71 -24.44
N GLU A 160 7.33 4.62 -25.77
CA GLU A 160 6.18 4.91 -26.62
C GLU A 160 5.14 3.78 -26.51
N PRO A 161 3.87 4.09 -26.20
CA PRO A 161 2.82 3.09 -26.16
C PRO A 161 2.74 2.29 -27.47
N GLY A 162 2.72 0.96 -27.36
CA GLY A 162 2.62 0.04 -28.49
C GLY A 162 3.94 -0.29 -29.21
N MET A 163 5.07 0.33 -28.86
CA MET A 163 6.38 -0.01 -29.45
C MET A 163 7.24 -0.93 -28.57
N GLY A 164 6.96 -1.01 -27.27
CA GLY A 164 7.79 -1.69 -26.27
C GLY A 164 9.15 -1.01 -26.07
N LEU A 165 9.87 -1.40 -25.01
CA LEU A 165 11.19 -0.84 -24.71
C LEU A 165 12.20 -1.16 -25.81
N GLN A 166 12.85 -0.13 -26.34
CA GLN A 166 13.89 -0.29 -27.36
C GLN A 166 15.28 -0.45 -26.74
N VAL A 167 16.12 -1.28 -27.35
CA VAL A 167 17.50 -1.56 -26.86
C VAL A 167 18.36 -0.29 -26.76
N ASN A 168 18.15 0.71 -27.62
CA ASN A 168 18.85 1.99 -27.54
C ASN A 168 18.46 2.81 -26.29
N GLN A 169 17.24 2.69 -25.78
CA GLN A 169 16.81 3.31 -24.53
C GLN A 169 17.53 2.66 -23.34
N ALA A 170 17.53 1.32 -23.28
CA ALA A 170 18.28 0.57 -22.27
C ALA A 170 19.79 0.90 -22.28
N ARG A 171 20.38 1.08 -23.48
CA ARG A 171 21.77 1.56 -23.61
C ARG A 171 21.98 2.95 -23.02
N ARG A 172 21.09 3.91 -23.31
CA ARG A 172 21.20 5.27 -22.77
C ARG A 172 21.15 5.27 -21.25
N ILE A 173 20.28 4.47 -20.64
CA ILE A 173 20.24 4.28 -19.18
C ILE A 173 21.59 3.75 -18.68
N ALA A 174 22.06 2.62 -19.22
CA ALA A 174 23.31 2.00 -18.77
C ALA A 174 24.53 2.95 -18.90
N PHE A 175 24.63 3.70 -20.01
CA PHE A 175 25.68 4.71 -20.18
C PHE A 175 25.56 5.86 -19.18
N SER A 176 24.33 6.30 -18.87
CA SER A 176 24.10 7.40 -17.92
C SER A 176 24.44 7.00 -16.48
N LEU A 177 24.38 5.71 -16.15
CA LEU A 177 24.90 5.15 -14.89
C LEU A 177 26.44 5.04 -14.86
N GLY A 178 27.11 5.39 -15.96
CA GLY A 178 28.57 5.30 -16.11
C GLY A 178 29.07 3.86 -16.23
N LEU A 179 28.24 2.94 -16.74
CA LEU A 179 28.63 1.55 -16.93
C LEU A 179 29.35 1.35 -18.27
N GLU A 180 30.33 0.46 -18.28
CA GLU A 180 31.13 0.14 -19.45
C GLU A 180 31.32 -1.38 -19.61
N GLY A 181 31.88 -1.82 -20.74
CA GLY A 181 32.34 -3.19 -20.94
C GLY A 181 31.27 -4.27 -20.66
N LYS A 182 31.59 -5.17 -19.72
CA LYS A 182 30.72 -6.28 -19.33
C LYS A 182 29.51 -5.80 -18.52
N ALA A 183 29.71 -4.88 -17.58
CA ALA A 183 28.65 -4.33 -16.74
C ALA A 183 27.56 -3.63 -17.57
N LEU A 184 27.96 -2.88 -18.61
CA LEU A 184 27.01 -2.25 -19.53
C LEU A 184 26.13 -3.28 -20.26
N LYS A 185 26.74 -4.36 -20.76
CA LYS A 185 25.98 -5.43 -21.45
C LYS A 185 25.05 -6.17 -20.49
N SER A 186 25.50 -6.42 -19.25
CA SER A 186 24.68 -7.03 -18.19
C SER A 186 23.49 -6.13 -17.84
N CYS A 187 23.72 -4.82 -17.68
CA CYS A 187 22.68 -3.83 -17.36
C CYS A 187 21.63 -3.69 -18.45
N ILE A 188 22.02 -3.67 -19.73
CA ILE A 188 21.06 -3.64 -20.85
C ILE A 188 20.14 -4.86 -20.80
N LYS A 189 20.68 -6.06 -20.60
CA LYS A 189 19.87 -7.29 -20.48
C LYS A 189 18.93 -7.20 -19.29
N PHE A 190 19.44 -6.76 -18.15
CA PHE A 190 18.67 -6.55 -16.92
C PHE A 190 17.48 -5.62 -17.15
N ILE A 191 17.70 -4.42 -17.72
CA ILE A 191 16.63 -3.42 -17.95
C ILE A 191 15.58 -3.96 -18.92
N MET A 192 16.01 -4.65 -19.99
CA MET A 192 15.08 -5.25 -20.95
C MET A 192 14.19 -6.32 -20.29
N ALA A 193 14.77 -7.18 -19.46
CA ALA A 193 14.04 -8.20 -18.72
C ALA A 193 13.10 -7.58 -17.66
N LEU A 194 13.57 -6.56 -16.95
CA LEU A 194 12.80 -5.83 -15.94
C LEU A 194 11.56 -5.17 -16.55
N TYR A 195 11.72 -4.47 -17.68
CA TYR A 195 10.58 -3.82 -18.35
C TYR A 195 9.59 -4.85 -18.91
N LYS A 196 10.09 -5.97 -19.45
CA LYS A 196 9.23 -7.06 -19.91
C LYS A 196 8.37 -7.60 -18.76
N ALA A 197 8.99 -7.85 -17.61
CA ALA A 197 8.29 -8.29 -16.40
C ALA A 197 7.24 -7.27 -15.95
N TYR A 198 7.60 -5.99 -15.90
CA TYR A 198 6.67 -4.90 -15.56
C TYR A 198 5.43 -4.87 -16.46
N GLU A 199 5.61 -4.99 -17.78
CA GLU A 199 4.54 -4.92 -18.78
C GLU A 199 3.67 -6.18 -18.79
N GLU A 200 4.27 -7.38 -18.74
CA GLU A 200 3.51 -8.64 -18.80
C GLU A 200 2.75 -8.96 -17.50
N THR A 201 3.13 -8.36 -16.37
CA THR A 201 2.44 -8.54 -15.07
C THR A 201 1.44 -7.42 -14.75
N ASP A 202 1.21 -6.48 -15.67
CA ASP A 202 0.38 -5.28 -15.44
C ASP A 202 0.74 -4.55 -14.13
N SER A 203 2.03 -4.25 -13.99
CA SER A 203 2.54 -3.63 -12.77
C SER A 203 2.29 -2.12 -12.73
N ASP A 204 1.92 -1.61 -11.55
CA ASP A 204 1.90 -0.17 -11.27
C ASP A 204 3.32 0.38 -11.14
N MET A 205 4.19 -0.36 -10.44
CA MET A 205 5.55 0.06 -10.14
C MET A 205 6.47 -1.13 -9.85
N PHE A 206 7.65 -1.10 -10.47
CA PHE A 206 8.82 -1.85 -10.03
C PHE A 206 9.88 -0.88 -9.53
N GLU A 207 10.45 -1.12 -8.36
CA GLU A 207 11.57 -0.36 -7.81
C GLU A 207 12.68 -1.32 -7.37
N ILE A 208 13.87 -1.17 -7.95
CA ILE A 208 15.07 -1.93 -7.64
C ILE A 208 16.05 -0.98 -6.93
N ASN A 209 16.16 -1.14 -5.61
CA ASN A 209 16.98 -0.25 -4.79
C ASN A 209 17.63 -0.99 -3.60
N PRO A 210 18.91 -1.39 -3.69
CA PRO A 210 19.84 -1.04 -4.77
C PRO A 210 19.82 -2.06 -5.93
N LEU A 211 20.02 -1.52 -7.14
CA LEU A 211 20.59 -2.24 -8.27
C LEU A 211 22.12 -2.25 -8.08
N ILE A 212 22.75 -3.42 -7.98
CA ILE A 212 24.18 -3.50 -7.70
C ILE A 212 24.99 -3.94 -8.92
N VAL A 213 26.24 -3.47 -8.97
CA VAL A 213 27.31 -4.06 -9.79
C VAL A 213 28.25 -4.84 -8.87
N THR A 214 28.56 -6.08 -9.21
CA THR A 214 29.54 -6.91 -8.50
C THR A 214 30.97 -6.61 -8.97
N PRO A 215 32.01 -7.04 -8.22
CA PRO A 215 33.39 -6.98 -8.68
C PRO A 215 33.64 -7.64 -10.05
N ASP A 216 32.84 -8.64 -10.40
CA ASP A 216 32.89 -9.37 -11.68
C ASP A 216 32.07 -8.71 -12.81
N ASP A 217 31.64 -7.46 -12.60
CA ASP A 217 30.86 -6.66 -13.54
C ASP A 217 29.52 -7.30 -13.93
N GLU A 218 28.90 -8.02 -12.99
CA GLU A 218 27.50 -8.50 -13.12
C GLU A 218 26.53 -7.57 -12.42
N ILE A 219 25.29 -7.54 -12.90
CA ILE A 219 24.20 -6.69 -12.40
C ILE A 219 23.20 -7.55 -11.63
N PHE A 220 22.81 -7.12 -10.44
CA PHE A 220 21.78 -7.80 -9.65
C PHE A 220 20.78 -6.83 -9.03
N ALA A 221 19.52 -7.24 -8.93
CA ALA A 221 18.53 -6.62 -8.07
C ALA A 221 18.73 -7.13 -6.63
N LEU A 222 19.40 -6.33 -5.78
CA LEU A 222 19.66 -6.74 -4.40
C LEU A 222 18.41 -6.63 -3.52
N ASP A 223 17.56 -5.66 -3.82
CA ASP A 223 16.22 -5.50 -3.23
C ASP A 223 15.24 -5.09 -4.34
N ALA A 224 13.98 -5.48 -4.20
CA ALA A 224 12.93 -5.22 -5.17
C ALA A 224 11.61 -4.95 -4.44
N LYS A 225 10.97 -3.83 -4.80
CA LYS A 225 9.62 -3.48 -4.38
C LYS A 225 8.72 -3.46 -5.61
N VAL A 226 7.66 -4.26 -5.57
CA VAL A 226 6.75 -4.47 -6.69
C VAL A 226 5.32 -4.20 -6.26
N THR A 227 4.59 -3.47 -7.10
CA THR A 227 3.15 -3.27 -6.95
C THR A 227 2.44 -3.50 -8.28
N PHE A 228 1.36 -4.30 -8.25
CA PHE A 228 0.50 -4.60 -9.40
C PHE A 228 -0.72 -3.69 -9.47
N ASP A 229 -1.22 -3.41 -10.67
CA ASP A 229 -2.52 -2.76 -10.86
C ASP A 229 -3.64 -3.71 -10.37
N GLY A 230 -4.35 -3.28 -9.31
CA GLY A 230 -5.47 -4.04 -8.76
C GLY A 230 -6.57 -4.32 -9.79
N ASN A 231 -6.75 -3.42 -10.77
CA ASN A 231 -7.76 -3.57 -11.81
C ASN A 231 -7.39 -4.63 -12.86
N ALA A 232 -6.12 -5.07 -12.91
CA ALA A 232 -5.66 -6.08 -13.85
C ALA A 232 -5.63 -7.50 -13.25
N LEU A 233 -5.83 -7.65 -11.93
CA LEU A 233 -5.72 -8.95 -11.26
C LEU A 233 -6.70 -10.01 -11.78
N TYR A 234 -7.85 -9.62 -12.34
CA TYR A 234 -8.82 -10.56 -12.91
C TYR A 234 -8.26 -11.40 -14.07
N ARG A 235 -7.18 -10.94 -14.73
CA ARG A 235 -6.48 -11.65 -15.81
C ARG A 235 -5.13 -12.23 -15.39
N HIS A 236 -4.77 -12.10 -14.10
CA HIS A 236 -3.55 -12.62 -13.47
C HIS A 236 -3.89 -13.34 -12.16
N PRO A 237 -4.64 -14.46 -12.20
CA PRO A 237 -5.06 -15.17 -10.99
C PRO A 237 -3.87 -15.63 -10.14
N GLU A 238 -2.76 -16.01 -10.77
CA GLU A 238 -1.52 -16.40 -10.09
C GLU A 238 -0.88 -15.25 -9.29
N LEU A 239 -1.03 -14.00 -9.75
CA LEU A 239 -0.55 -12.85 -8.99
C LEU A 239 -1.50 -12.53 -7.84
N ALA A 240 -2.82 -12.65 -8.06
CA ALA A 240 -3.83 -12.42 -7.01
C ALA A 240 -3.65 -13.34 -5.79
N GLU A 241 -3.18 -14.58 -6.00
CA GLU A 241 -2.85 -15.53 -4.93
C GLU A 241 -1.68 -15.09 -4.04
N LEU A 242 -0.85 -14.15 -4.50
CA LEU A 242 0.28 -13.62 -3.72
C LEU A 242 -0.15 -12.61 -2.65
N LYS A 243 -1.42 -12.20 -2.63
CA LYS A 243 -1.96 -11.22 -1.68
C LYS A 243 -1.76 -11.71 -0.24
N ASP A 244 -1.07 -10.90 0.55
CA ASP A 244 -0.94 -11.12 2.00
C ASP A 244 -1.90 -10.20 2.75
N GLU A 245 -3.03 -10.75 3.18
CA GLU A 245 -4.05 -10.02 3.97
C GLU A 245 -3.54 -9.58 5.34
N ALA A 246 -2.49 -10.21 5.88
CA ALA A 246 -1.94 -9.83 7.17
C ALA A 246 -1.11 -8.52 7.11
N GLU A 247 -0.81 -8.04 5.91
CA GLU A 247 -0.17 -6.75 5.66
C GLU A 247 -1.17 -5.62 5.37
N GLU A 248 -2.47 -5.92 5.37
CA GLU A 248 -3.55 -4.94 5.19
C GLU A 248 -4.17 -4.54 6.54
N ASP A 249 -4.70 -3.32 6.62
CA ASP A 249 -5.45 -2.90 7.80
C ASP A 249 -6.73 -3.75 7.92
N PRO A 250 -7.04 -4.33 9.10
CA PRO A 250 -8.21 -5.20 9.26
C PRO A 250 -9.54 -4.55 8.89
N ALA A 251 -9.69 -3.24 9.12
CA ALA A 251 -10.92 -2.52 8.78
C ALA A 251 -11.02 -2.28 7.26
N GLU A 252 -9.90 -2.02 6.59
CA GLU A 252 -9.85 -1.95 5.11
C GLU A 252 -10.18 -3.30 4.47
N LEU A 253 -9.64 -4.39 5.02
CA LEU A 253 -9.93 -5.75 4.56
C LEU A 253 -11.41 -6.10 4.75
N GLU A 254 -11.99 -5.80 5.91
CA GLU A 254 -13.42 -6.03 6.16
C GLU A 254 -14.30 -5.19 5.23
N ALA A 255 -13.94 -3.92 4.98
CA ALA A 255 -14.64 -3.06 4.04
C ALA A 255 -14.66 -3.65 2.62
N SER A 256 -13.52 -4.21 2.17
CA SER A 256 -13.39 -4.80 0.83
C SER A 256 -14.36 -5.96 0.57
N LYS A 257 -14.76 -6.71 1.61
CA LYS A 257 -15.75 -7.82 1.50
C LYS A 257 -17.15 -7.35 1.12
N TYR A 258 -17.42 -6.06 1.29
CA TYR A 258 -18.70 -5.41 1.01
C TYR A 258 -18.63 -4.39 -0.13
N ASP A 259 -17.56 -4.44 -0.94
CA ASP A 259 -17.27 -3.48 -2.01
C ASP A 259 -17.19 -2.02 -1.50
N LEU A 260 -16.75 -1.84 -0.26
CA LEU A 260 -16.56 -0.53 0.37
C LEU A 260 -15.08 -0.11 0.28
N ASN A 261 -14.82 1.13 -0.14
CA ASN A 261 -13.47 1.69 -0.08
C ASN A 261 -13.31 2.45 1.22
N TYR A 262 -12.61 1.86 2.18
CA TYR A 262 -12.35 2.43 3.50
C TYR A 262 -10.87 2.75 3.65
N ILE A 263 -10.54 3.86 4.32
CA ILE A 263 -9.18 4.17 4.79
C ILE A 263 -9.33 4.78 6.17
N LYS A 264 -8.60 4.23 7.16
CA LYS A 264 -8.60 4.76 8.53
C LYS A 264 -7.74 6.02 8.63
N LEU A 265 -8.19 6.99 9.42
CA LEU A 265 -7.46 8.22 9.74
C LEU A 265 -7.46 8.47 11.26
N ASP A 266 -6.61 9.37 11.74
CA ASP A 266 -6.44 9.66 13.18
C ASP A 266 -7.42 10.75 13.67
N GLY A 267 -8.70 10.61 13.34
CA GLY A 267 -9.73 11.61 13.64
C GLY A 267 -10.82 11.16 14.61
N ASN A 268 -11.86 11.99 14.73
CA ASN A 268 -12.98 11.80 15.64
C ASN A 268 -14.36 11.94 15.00
N VAL A 269 -14.46 12.35 13.73
CA VAL A 269 -15.70 12.39 12.96
C VAL A 269 -15.63 11.35 11.86
N GLY A 270 -16.38 10.26 12.01
CA GLY A 270 -16.53 9.27 10.96
C GLY A 270 -17.32 9.84 9.78
N CYS A 271 -17.00 9.46 8.56
CA CYS A 271 -17.79 9.86 7.40
C CYS A 271 -18.19 8.67 6.54
N MET A 272 -19.37 8.76 5.92
CA MET A 272 -19.88 7.78 4.95
C MET A 272 -20.48 8.52 3.77
N VAL A 273 -19.91 8.30 2.59
CA VAL A 273 -20.18 9.12 1.41
C VAL A 273 -20.28 8.25 0.17
N ASN A 274 -21.06 8.67 -0.83
CA ASN A 274 -21.03 8.03 -2.14
C ASN A 274 -20.19 8.84 -3.14
N GLY A 275 -19.19 8.20 -3.72
CA GLY A 275 -18.23 8.77 -4.67
C GLY A 275 -16.98 9.34 -3.99
N ALA A 276 -15.81 8.84 -4.38
CA ALA A 276 -14.51 9.21 -3.82
C ALA A 276 -14.24 10.73 -3.78
N GLY A 277 -14.62 11.47 -4.83
CA GLY A 277 -14.45 12.93 -4.86
C GLY A 277 -15.28 13.65 -3.80
N LEU A 278 -16.53 13.21 -3.56
CA LEU A 278 -17.38 13.77 -2.53
C LEU A 278 -16.92 13.33 -1.14
N ALA A 279 -16.38 12.11 -1.00
CA ALA A 279 -15.81 11.62 0.25
C ALA A 279 -14.64 12.51 0.69
N MET A 280 -13.70 12.80 -0.21
CA MET A 280 -12.61 13.75 0.04
C MET A 280 -13.10 15.15 0.41
N ALA A 281 -14.04 15.71 -0.35
CA ALA A 281 -14.61 17.02 -0.03
C ALA A 281 -15.35 17.05 1.32
N THR A 282 -15.90 15.91 1.75
CA THR A 282 -16.57 15.77 3.05
C THR A 282 -15.56 15.70 4.19
N MET A 283 -14.42 15.03 4.00
CA MET A 283 -13.33 15.09 4.98
C MET A 283 -12.79 16.51 5.14
N ASP A 284 -12.61 17.23 4.03
CA ASP A 284 -12.19 18.64 4.05
C ASP A 284 -13.19 19.51 4.81
N ILE A 285 -14.50 19.32 4.59
CA ILE A 285 -15.50 20.13 5.28
C ILE A 285 -15.61 19.81 6.77
N ILE A 286 -15.40 18.55 7.18
CA ILE A 286 -15.29 18.18 8.60
C ILE A 286 -14.14 18.94 9.24
N LYS A 287 -12.97 18.94 8.59
CA LYS A 287 -11.77 19.65 9.05
C LYS A 287 -11.99 21.15 9.17
N LEU A 288 -12.61 21.76 8.15
CA LEU A 288 -12.97 23.19 8.15
C LEU A 288 -14.03 23.54 9.21
N SER A 289 -14.80 22.57 9.68
CA SER A 289 -15.82 22.71 10.72
C SER A 289 -15.29 22.44 12.13
N GLY A 290 -13.97 22.24 12.29
CA GLY A 290 -13.33 22.02 13.59
C GLY A 290 -13.36 20.56 14.09
N GLY A 291 -13.86 19.62 13.28
CA GLY A 291 -13.70 18.19 13.53
C GLY A 291 -12.41 17.64 12.90
N GLU A 292 -12.08 16.38 13.21
CA GLU A 292 -11.02 15.65 12.54
C GLU A 292 -11.63 14.44 11.81
N PRO A 293 -11.50 14.29 10.49
CA PRO A 293 -12.04 13.13 9.79
C PRO A 293 -11.37 11.84 10.29
N ALA A 294 -12.16 10.90 10.80
CA ALA A 294 -11.68 9.63 11.36
C ALA A 294 -11.48 8.56 10.29
N ASN A 295 -12.09 8.72 9.12
CA ASN A 295 -11.95 7.78 8.03
C ASN A 295 -12.33 8.43 6.69
N PHE A 296 -11.85 7.84 5.61
CA PHE A 296 -12.47 7.89 4.29
C PHE A 296 -13.37 6.66 4.15
N LEU A 297 -14.60 6.81 3.66
CA LEU A 297 -15.46 5.69 3.28
C LEU A 297 -16.33 6.06 2.08
N ASP A 298 -16.06 5.41 0.94
CA ASP A 298 -16.89 5.47 -0.25
C ASP A 298 -17.75 4.21 -0.39
N VAL A 299 -19.08 4.39 -0.30
CA VAL A 299 -20.10 3.33 -0.47
C VAL A 299 -20.51 3.10 -1.93
N GLY A 300 -19.91 3.82 -2.88
CA GLY A 300 -20.20 3.74 -4.30
C GLY A 300 -21.54 4.36 -4.71
N GLY A 301 -21.78 4.45 -6.03
CA GLY A 301 -22.98 5.09 -6.59
C GLY A 301 -24.30 4.33 -6.34
N GLY A 302 -24.23 3.07 -5.92
CA GLY A 302 -25.36 2.16 -5.70
C GLY A 302 -25.76 1.97 -4.24
N ALA A 303 -25.42 2.93 -3.36
CA ALA A 303 -25.65 2.84 -1.93
C ALA A 303 -27.05 2.30 -1.56
N ASN A 304 -27.07 1.27 -0.73
CA ASN A 304 -28.26 0.57 -0.27
C ASN A 304 -28.20 0.33 1.26
N VAL A 305 -29.27 -0.24 1.83
CA VAL A 305 -29.39 -0.46 3.28
C VAL A 305 -28.24 -1.31 3.84
N GLU A 306 -27.83 -2.37 3.14
CA GLU A 306 -26.78 -3.28 3.59
C GLU A 306 -25.40 -2.60 3.60
N THR A 307 -25.06 -1.87 2.52
CA THR A 307 -23.81 -1.08 2.46
C THR A 307 -23.76 -0.01 3.56
N VAL A 308 -24.89 0.63 3.89
CA VAL A 308 -24.96 1.61 4.99
C VAL A 308 -24.77 0.93 6.34
N LYS A 309 -25.40 -0.23 6.58
CA LYS A 309 -25.21 -1.00 7.82
C LYS A 309 -23.75 -1.42 8.01
N ASN A 310 -23.13 -1.98 6.98
CA ASN A 310 -21.73 -2.39 7.06
C ASN A 310 -20.79 -1.20 7.25
N GLY A 311 -21.04 -0.08 6.57
CA GLY A 311 -20.30 1.15 6.80
C GLY A 311 -20.41 1.66 8.25
N PHE A 312 -21.58 1.58 8.89
CA PHE A 312 -21.73 1.90 10.32
C PHE A 312 -20.90 0.96 11.19
N ARG A 313 -20.94 -0.35 10.91
CA ARG A 313 -20.20 -1.36 11.68
C ARG A 313 -18.70 -1.04 11.68
N ILE A 314 -18.14 -0.77 10.49
CA ILE A 314 -16.72 -0.44 10.31
C ILE A 314 -16.36 0.88 11.01
N ILE A 315 -17.11 1.97 10.77
CA ILE A 315 -16.82 3.27 11.41
C ILE A 315 -16.85 3.16 12.94
N LEU A 316 -17.81 2.43 13.49
CA LEU A 316 -18.01 2.30 14.94
C LEU A 316 -17.07 1.28 15.62
N GLU A 317 -16.19 0.61 14.87
CA GLU A 317 -15.08 -0.13 15.46
C GLU A 317 -14.00 0.81 15.99
N ASP A 318 -13.86 2.00 15.40
CA ASP A 318 -12.97 3.02 15.90
C ASP A 318 -13.57 3.75 17.11
N LYS A 319 -12.92 3.55 18.27
CA LYS A 319 -13.31 4.16 19.55
C LYS A 319 -13.09 5.67 19.59
N ASN A 320 -12.28 6.22 18.68
CA ASN A 320 -12.03 7.65 18.56
C ASN A 320 -13.22 8.41 17.97
N VAL A 321 -14.11 7.72 17.24
CA VAL A 321 -15.30 8.34 16.64
C VAL A 321 -16.25 8.87 17.72
N LYS A 322 -16.60 10.16 17.59
CA LYS A 322 -17.51 10.93 18.45
C LYS A 322 -18.71 11.47 17.70
N ALA A 323 -18.64 11.58 16.37
CA ALA A 323 -19.77 11.94 15.51
C ALA A 323 -19.65 11.21 14.17
N ILE A 324 -20.77 11.04 13.47
CA ILE A 324 -20.80 10.47 12.12
C ILE A 324 -21.47 11.45 11.16
N LEU A 325 -20.81 11.77 10.04
CA LEU A 325 -21.40 12.51 8.93
C LEU A 325 -21.67 11.58 7.74
N ILE A 326 -22.95 11.33 7.49
CA ILE A 326 -23.43 10.66 6.28
C ILE A 326 -23.75 11.73 5.25
N ASN A 327 -23.03 11.76 4.14
CA ASN A 327 -23.27 12.71 3.05
C ASN A 327 -23.52 11.95 1.75
N ILE A 328 -24.79 11.80 1.37
CA ILE A 328 -25.18 11.10 0.16
C ILE A 328 -25.78 12.07 -0.84
N PHE A 329 -25.18 12.12 -2.04
CA PHE A 329 -25.78 12.76 -3.20
C PHE A 329 -26.53 11.69 -4.01
N GLY A 330 -27.86 11.66 -3.85
CA GLY A 330 -28.79 10.82 -4.58
C GLY A 330 -28.77 11.11 -6.08
N GLY A 331 -27.96 10.32 -6.81
CA GLY A 331 -27.98 10.25 -8.27
C GLY A 331 -29.15 9.40 -8.74
N ILE A 332 -28.90 8.10 -8.94
CA ILE A 332 -29.92 7.13 -9.38
C ILE A 332 -30.80 6.66 -8.20
N VAL A 333 -30.30 6.76 -6.97
CA VAL A 333 -31.01 6.34 -5.75
C VAL A 333 -31.80 7.51 -5.17
N ARG A 334 -33.07 7.25 -4.81
CA ARG A 334 -33.95 8.22 -4.14
C ARG A 334 -33.55 8.40 -2.67
N CYS A 335 -33.52 9.66 -2.20
CA CYS A 335 -33.09 10.00 -0.84
C CYS A 335 -33.99 9.38 0.23
N ASP A 336 -35.30 9.25 -0.01
CA ASP A 336 -36.22 8.65 0.97
C ASP A 336 -35.89 7.18 1.25
N ARG A 337 -35.40 6.43 0.27
CA ARG A 337 -34.93 5.05 0.47
C ARG A 337 -33.67 5.00 1.31
N VAL A 338 -32.73 5.92 1.07
CA VAL A 338 -31.48 6.02 1.86
C VAL A 338 -31.79 6.42 3.30
N ALA A 339 -32.66 7.42 3.52
CA ALA A 339 -33.11 7.82 4.85
C ALA A 339 -33.70 6.64 5.64
N ASN A 340 -34.59 5.86 5.02
CA ASN A 340 -35.13 4.64 5.64
C ASN A 340 -34.03 3.63 5.97
N GLY A 341 -33.05 3.44 5.07
CA GLY A 341 -31.89 2.57 5.32
C GLY A 341 -31.04 3.01 6.50
N VAL A 342 -30.78 4.32 6.65
CA VAL A 342 -30.08 4.88 7.81
C VAL A 342 -30.90 4.63 9.08
N ILE A 343 -32.21 4.87 9.03
CA ILE A 343 -33.10 4.64 10.17
C ILE A 343 -33.09 3.17 10.61
N GLU A 344 -33.15 2.24 9.65
CA GLU A 344 -33.09 0.81 9.91
C GLU A 344 -31.72 0.38 10.46
N ALA A 345 -30.63 0.97 9.98
CA ALA A 345 -29.30 0.72 10.50
C ALA A 345 -29.15 1.20 11.95
N VAL A 346 -29.63 2.40 12.27
CA VAL A 346 -29.56 2.96 13.63
C VAL A 346 -30.43 2.19 14.63
N LYS A 347 -31.51 1.55 14.16
CA LYS A 347 -32.38 0.68 14.99
C LYS A 347 -31.82 -0.73 15.17
N ASP A 348 -30.84 -1.12 14.39
CA ASP A 348 -30.23 -2.45 14.49
C ASP A 348 -29.59 -2.61 15.88
N PRO A 349 -29.93 -3.65 16.66
CA PRO A 349 -29.43 -3.81 18.03
C PRO A 349 -27.90 -3.76 18.15
N GLU A 350 -27.17 -4.18 17.11
CA GLU A 350 -25.69 -4.14 17.10
C GLU A 350 -25.14 -2.71 16.98
N ILE A 351 -25.88 -1.81 16.34
CA ILE A 351 -25.50 -0.42 16.06
C ILE A 351 -26.12 0.53 17.10
N ALA A 352 -27.37 0.29 17.48
CA ALA A 352 -28.19 1.17 18.33
C ALA A 352 -27.48 1.54 19.64
N GLU A 353 -26.83 0.57 20.30
CA GLU A 353 -26.10 0.83 21.55
C GLU A 353 -24.82 1.65 21.30
N LYS A 354 -24.12 1.39 20.19
CA LYS A 354 -22.88 2.11 19.83
C LYS A 354 -23.15 3.56 19.44
N VAL A 355 -24.27 3.84 18.78
CA VAL A 355 -24.63 5.19 18.30
C VAL A 355 -25.38 6.04 19.32
N LYS A 356 -25.78 5.46 20.47
CA LYS A 356 -26.56 6.16 21.51
C LYS A 356 -25.95 7.49 21.95
N ASN A 357 -24.62 7.56 22.03
CA ASN A 357 -23.85 8.76 22.41
C ASN A 357 -23.03 9.34 21.24
N VAL A 358 -23.25 8.87 20.02
CA VAL A 358 -22.55 9.33 18.82
C VAL A 358 -23.57 10.03 17.92
N PRO A 359 -23.67 11.37 17.94
CA PRO A 359 -24.55 12.11 17.05
C PRO A 359 -24.30 11.77 15.58
N ILE A 360 -25.39 11.55 14.86
CA ILE A 360 -25.37 11.22 13.43
C ILE A 360 -25.92 12.42 12.68
N ILE A 361 -25.13 12.95 11.76
CA ILE A 361 -25.50 14.03 10.86
C ILE A 361 -25.74 13.40 9.50
N VAL A 362 -26.94 13.58 8.94
CA VAL A 362 -27.34 12.97 7.68
C VAL A 362 -27.70 14.06 6.69
N ARG A 363 -26.84 14.22 5.69
CA ARG A 363 -27.07 15.10 4.56
C ARG A 363 -27.44 14.29 3.33
N LEU A 364 -28.67 14.46 2.86
CA LEU A 364 -29.18 13.83 1.65
C LEU A 364 -29.55 14.91 0.64
N GLN A 365 -29.10 14.75 -0.60
CA GLN A 365 -29.43 15.67 -1.69
C GLN A 365 -29.73 14.93 -2.97
N GLY A 366 -30.77 15.33 -3.69
CA GLY A 366 -31.21 14.68 -4.93
C GLY A 366 -32.71 14.46 -4.95
N THR A 367 -33.17 13.41 -5.63
CA THR A 367 -34.60 13.07 -5.70
C THR A 367 -35.14 12.77 -4.31
N ASN A 368 -36.25 13.42 -3.94
CA ASN A 368 -36.94 13.31 -2.64
C ASN A 368 -36.10 13.71 -1.41
N ALA A 369 -35.18 14.67 -1.54
CA ALA A 369 -34.34 15.11 -0.43
C ALA A 369 -35.15 15.74 0.72
N GLU A 370 -36.20 16.50 0.41
CA GLU A 370 -37.08 17.12 1.42
C GLU A 370 -37.88 16.06 2.19
N GLU A 371 -38.47 15.09 1.50
CA GLU A 371 -39.18 13.97 2.12
C GLU A 371 -38.24 13.10 2.96
N ALA A 372 -37.00 12.89 2.50
CA ALA A 372 -36.01 12.15 3.26
C ALA A 372 -35.63 12.86 4.57
N LYS A 373 -35.55 14.20 4.53
CA LYS A 373 -35.36 15.03 5.72
C LYS A 373 -36.55 14.89 6.68
N GLU A 374 -37.79 14.97 6.19
CA GLU A 374 -38.98 14.75 7.02
C GLU A 374 -39.00 13.35 7.65
N ILE A 375 -38.60 12.31 6.90
CA ILE A 375 -38.49 10.93 7.41
C ILE A 375 -37.52 10.84 8.59
N ILE A 376 -36.37 11.51 8.50
CA ILE A 376 -35.35 11.53 9.57
C ILE A 376 -35.84 12.36 10.76
N ASP A 377 -36.36 13.57 10.54
CA ASP A 377 -36.79 14.47 11.62
C ASP A 377 -37.95 13.86 12.43
N ASN A 378 -38.82 13.09 11.78
CA ASN A 378 -39.94 12.39 12.42
C ASN A 378 -39.57 11.01 13.00
N SER A 379 -38.32 10.56 12.88
CA SER A 379 -37.93 9.20 13.28
C SER A 379 -37.82 9.02 14.80
N GLY A 380 -37.81 10.13 15.57
CA GLY A 380 -37.62 10.12 17.02
C GLY A 380 -36.22 9.69 17.47
N MET A 381 -35.24 9.70 16.56
CA MET A 381 -33.86 9.28 16.84
C MET A 381 -32.94 10.49 16.93
N ASN A 382 -31.76 10.30 17.55
CA ASN A 382 -30.74 11.34 17.67
C ASN A 382 -29.97 11.52 16.34
N VAL A 383 -30.69 11.91 15.30
CA VAL A 383 -30.17 12.09 13.94
C VAL A 383 -30.48 13.51 13.49
N ILE A 384 -29.44 14.25 13.09
CA ILE A 384 -29.53 15.63 12.62
C ILE A 384 -29.59 15.59 11.10
N SER A 385 -30.71 15.98 10.51
CA SER A 385 -30.83 16.05 9.06
C SER A 385 -30.33 17.39 8.49
N ALA A 386 -29.73 17.34 7.31
CA ALA A 386 -29.30 18.50 6.52
C ALA A 386 -29.61 18.26 5.04
N VAL A 387 -29.80 19.34 4.28
CA VAL A 387 -29.96 19.28 2.81
C VAL A 387 -28.77 19.91 2.13
N LEU A 388 -28.32 21.05 2.64
CA LEU A 388 -27.14 21.74 2.15
C LEU A 388 -25.88 21.25 2.85
N LEU A 389 -24.77 21.19 2.09
CA LEU A 389 -23.48 20.81 2.65
C LEU A 389 -23.03 21.79 3.75
N LYS A 390 -23.39 23.07 3.62
CA LYS A 390 -23.16 24.09 4.65
C LYS A 390 -23.89 23.80 5.97
N GLU A 391 -25.12 23.29 5.90
CA GLU A 391 -25.88 22.93 7.10
C GLU A 391 -25.25 21.74 7.82
N ALA A 392 -24.75 20.75 7.05
CA ALA A 392 -24.01 19.63 7.60
C ALA A 392 -22.72 20.07 8.30
N ALA A 393 -21.97 21.00 7.70
CA ALA A 393 -20.79 21.62 8.29
C ALA A 393 -21.10 22.34 9.60
N GLU A 394 -22.14 23.17 9.61
CA GLU A 394 -22.59 23.86 10.84
C GLU A 394 -23.04 22.88 11.92
N ALA A 395 -23.65 21.74 11.55
CA ALA A 395 -24.01 20.68 12.48
C ALA A 395 -22.77 19.99 13.06
N VAL A 396 -21.74 19.70 12.25
CA VAL A 396 -20.45 19.18 12.73
C VAL A 396 -19.84 20.14 13.74
N SER A 397 -19.76 21.44 13.41
CA SER A 397 -19.22 22.46 14.32
C SER A 397 -19.95 22.50 15.66
N LYS A 398 -21.28 22.36 15.67
CA LYS A 398 -22.09 22.38 16.90
C LYS A 398 -21.90 21.13 17.75
N VAL A 399 -21.71 19.99 17.12
CA VAL A 399 -21.54 18.69 17.78
C VAL A 399 -20.12 18.54 18.35
N MET A 400 -19.14 19.17 17.72
CA MET A 400 -17.73 19.10 18.10
C MET A 400 -17.27 20.22 19.05
N ALA A 401 -18.10 21.26 19.24
CA ALA A 401 -17.89 22.34 20.21
C ALA A 401 -18.24 21.89 21.63
#